data_AF-A0A7Y5SPS6-F1
#
_entry.id   AF-A0A7Y5SPS6-F1
#
_cell.length_a   1.000
_cell.length_b   1.000
_cell.length_c   1.000
_cell.angle_alpha   90.00
_cell.angle_beta   90.00
_cell.angle_gamma   90.00
#
_symmetry.space_group_name_H-M   'P 1'
#
loop_
_entity.id
_entity.type
_entity.pdbx_description
1 polymer ?
#
loop_
_entity_poly.entity_id
_entity_poly.type
_entity_poly.pdbx_seq_one_letter_code
_entity_poly.pdbx_strand_id
1 'polypeptide(L)' 'MTTRELIEAEIGKIPEDRLDELYGLIRDFAGAKAASARPGIMAKLREVRIEAPSDFAANLDLYLSGEKSVPEDIH' A
#
# COMPACT_ATOMS: atom_id res chain seq x y z
N MET A 1 -28.39 -20.96 4.71
CA MET A 1 -28.35 -19.59 4.21
C MET A 1 -26.98 -19.30 3.65
N THR A 2 -26.92 -18.65 2.50
CA THR A 2 -25.65 -18.17 1.93
C THR A 2 -25.26 -16.84 2.58
N THR A 3 -23.97 -16.49 2.56
CA THR A 3 -23.50 -15.19 3.07
C THR A 3 -24.17 -14.02 2.36
N ARG A 4 -24.56 -14.21 1.09
CA ARG A 4 -25.30 -13.23 0.31
C ARG A 4 -26.69 -12.94 0.89
N GLU A 5 -27.43 -13.98 1.26
CA GLU A 5 -28.76 -13.84 1.87
C GLU A 5 -28.71 -13.07 3.20
N LEU A 6 -27.66 -13.27 4.00
CA LEU A 6 -27.45 -12.53 5.25
C LEU A 6 -27.18 -11.04 5.00
N ILE A 7 -26.40 -10.73 3.96
CA ILE A 7 -26.10 -9.35 3.57
C ILE A 7 -27.36 -8.65 3.07
N GLU A 8 -28.15 -9.29 2.20
CA GLU A 8 -29.40 -8.72 1.68
C GLU A 8 -30.42 -8.47 2.81
N ALA A 9 -30.49 -9.36 3.81
CA ALA A 9 -31.36 -9.19 4.98
C ALA A 9 -30.94 -8.03 5.90
N GLU A 10 -29.65 -7.73 6.03
CA GLU A 10 -29.16 -6.57 6.79
C GLU A 10 -29.34 -5.26 6.01
N ILE A 11 -29.10 -5.28 4.69
CA ILE A 11 -29.33 -4.10 3.84
C ILE A 11 -30.80 -3.67 3.89
N GLY A 12 -31.74 -4.62 3.86
CA GLY A 12 -33.18 -4.32 3.94
C GLY A 12 -33.65 -3.66 5.25
N LYS A 13 -32.82 -3.65 6.30
CA LYS A 13 -33.11 -2.96 7.57
C LYS A 13 -32.58 -1.52 7.60
N ILE A 14 -31.75 -1.16 6.63
CA ILE A 14 -31.09 0.14 6.57
C ILE A 14 -32.04 1.13 5.88
N PRO A 15 -32.27 2.31 6.46
CA PRO A 15 -33.11 3.32 5.85
C PRO A 15 -32.44 3.92 4.59
N GLU A 16 -33.27 4.32 3.62
CA GLU A 16 -32.85 4.73 2.27
C GLU A 16 -31.79 5.85 2.27
N ASP A 17 -31.85 6.74 3.25
CA ASP A 17 -30.93 7.87 3.46
C ASP A 17 -29.47 7.44 3.74
N ARG A 18 -29.26 6.19 4.15
CA ARG A 18 -27.94 5.61 4.43
C ARG A 18 -27.50 4.59 3.38
N LEU A 19 -28.36 4.26 2.42
CA LEU A 19 -28.03 3.31 1.36
C LEU A 19 -26.97 3.85 0.40
N ASP A 20 -26.95 5.16 0.15
CA ASP A 20 -25.92 5.80 -0.68
C ASP A 20 -24.52 5.66 -0.07
N GLU A 21 -24.40 5.85 1.25
CA GLU A 21 -23.14 5.68 1.99
C GLU A 21 -22.68 4.22 1.96
N LEU A 22 -23.62 3.29 2.17
CA LEU A 22 -23.35 1.86 2.11
C LEU A 22 -22.93 1.41 0.70
N TYR A 23 -23.57 1.95 -0.34
CA TYR A 23 -23.19 1.69 -1.72
C TYR A 23 -21.77 2.15 -2.01
N GLY A 24 -21.38 3.33 -1.50
CA GLY A 24 -19.99 3.82 -1.57
C GLY A 24 -19.01 2.82 -0.97
N LEU A 25 -19.27 2.34 0.25
CA LEU A 25 -18.43 1.36 0.94
C LEU A 25 -18.32 0.03 0.18
N ILE A 26 -19.42 -0.49 -0.36
CA ILE A 26 -19.43 -1.74 -1.14
C ILE A 26 -18.65 -1.56 -2.45
N ARG A 27 -18.83 -0.44 -3.14
CA ARG A 27 -18.12 -0.11 -4.38
C ARG A 27 -16.62 -0.03 -4.13
N ASP A 28 -16.22 0.65 -3.07
CA ASP A 28 -14.83 0.83 -2.70
C ASP A 28 -14.21 -0.50 -2.25
N PHE A 29 -14.96 -1.33 -1.51
CA PHE A 29 -14.53 -2.70 -1.15
C PHE A 29 -14.32 -3.59 -2.39
N ALA A 30 -15.23 -3.54 -3.35
CA ALA A 30 -15.10 -4.27 -4.61
C ALA A 30 -13.91 -3.78 -5.45
N GLY A 31 -13.71 -2.46 -5.52
CA GLY A 31 -12.58 -1.84 -6.21
C GLY A 31 -11.23 -2.12 -5.55
N ALA A 32 -11.18 -2.07 -4.21
CA ALA A 32 -9.98 -2.35 -3.44
C ALA A 32 -9.49 -3.79 -3.64
N LYS A 33 -10.40 -4.76 -3.77
CA LYS A 33 -10.03 -6.16 -4.03
C LYS A 33 -9.51 -6.38 -5.46
N ALA A 34 -9.96 -5.57 -6.42
CA ALA A 34 -9.39 -5.56 -7.78
C ALA A 34 -7.98 -4.94 -7.80
N ALA A 35 -7.73 -3.92 -6.96
CA ALA A 35 -6.41 -3.33 -6.76
C ALA A 35 -5.48 -4.19 -5.87
N SER A 36 -6.02 -5.02 -4.98
CA SER A 36 -5.27 -5.89 -4.07
C SER A 36 -4.75 -7.18 -4.72
N ALA A 37 -4.66 -7.23 -6.05
CA ALA A 37 -3.77 -8.17 -6.71
C ALA A 37 -2.37 -7.88 -6.16
N ARG A 38 -1.95 -8.68 -5.16
CA ARG A 38 -0.78 -8.46 -4.30
C ARG A 38 0.33 -7.75 -5.08
N PRO A 39 0.82 -6.58 -4.64
CA PRO A 39 1.96 -5.96 -5.31
C PRO A 39 3.07 -7.01 -5.40
N GLY A 40 3.44 -7.36 -6.64
CA GLY A 40 4.48 -8.34 -6.88
C GLY A 40 5.77 -7.92 -6.18
N ILE A 41 6.70 -8.85 -6.01
CA ILE A 41 8.00 -8.58 -5.36
C ILE A 41 8.66 -7.32 -5.97
N MET A 42 8.51 -7.11 -7.28
CA MET A 42 9.01 -5.92 -7.99
C MET A 42 8.32 -4.62 -7.60
N ALA A 43 7.02 -4.64 -7.28
CA ALA A 43 6.32 -3.45 -6.78
C ALA A 43 6.81 -3.07 -5.37
N LYS A 44 7.07 -4.06 -4.51
CA LYS A 44 7.67 -3.83 -3.19
C LYS A 44 9.12 -3.33 -3.29
N LEU A 45 9.93 -3.91 -4.18
CA LEU A 45 11.31 -3.44 -4.40
C LEU A 45 11.35 -2.02 -4.95
N ARG A 46 10.37 -1.61 -5.77
CA ARG A 46 10.24 -0.24 -6.27
C ARG A 46 9.89 0.78 -5.17
N GLU A 47 9.23 0.35 -4.10
CA GLU A 47 8.94 1.21 -2.94
C GLU A 47 10.19 1.44 -2.07
N VAL A 48 11.21 0.59 -2.16
CA VAL A 48 12.48 0.80 -1.46
C VAL A 48 13.25 1.91 -2.16
N ARG A 49 13.20 3.12 -1.59
CA ARG A 49 14.09 4.23 -1.95
C ARG A 49 15.36 4.12 -1.14
N ILE A 50 16.50 4.07 -1.82
CA ILE A 50 17.82 4.13 -1.20
C ILE A 50 18.27 5.58 -1.31
N GLU A 51 18.24 6.31 -0.20
CA GLU A 51 18.85 7.64 -0.10
C GLU A 51 20.33 7.43 0.21
N ALA A 52 21.19 7.68 -0.79
CA ALA A 52 22.62 7.47 -0.69
C ALA A 52 23.39 8.50 -1.53
N PRO A 53 24.67 8.77 -1.19
CA PRO A 53 25.55 9.61 -1.99
C PRO A 53 25.63 9.12 -3.44
N SER A 54 25.80 10.04 -4.40
CA SER A 54 25.87 9.72 -5.84
C SER A 54 26.98 8.72 -6.19
N ASP A 55 27.97 8.56 -5.31
CA ASP A 55 29.12 7.67 -5.49
C ASP A 55 29.09 6.44 -4.58
N PHE A 56 27.97 6.18 -3.89
CA PHE A 56 27.82 5.09 -2.93
C PHE A 56 28.12 3.72 -3.54
N ALA A 57 27.56 3.42 -4.72
CA ALA A 57 27.76 2.13 -5.37
C ALA A 57 29.23 1.88 -5.77
N ALA A 58 29.97 2.94 -6.08
CA ALA A 58 31.38 2.84 -6.49
C ALA A 58 32.34 2.78 -5.28
N ASN A 59 31.91 3.24 -4.11
CA ASN A 59 32.76 3.42 -2.93
C ASN A 59 32.20 2.72 -1.68
N LEU A 60 31.39 1.68 -1.84
CA LEU A 60 30.72 0.99 -0.74
C LEU A 60 31.69 0.58 0.38
N ASP A 61 32.84 0.03 0.00
CA ASP A 61 33.86 -0.42 0.94
C ASP A 61 34.40 0.71 1.82
N LEU A 62 34.51 1.93 1.28
CA LEU A 62 34.98 3.12 2.01
C LEU A 62 33.94 3.64 3.01
N TYR A 63 32.64 3.51 2.68
CA TYR A 63 31.57 3.83 3.61
C TYR A 63 31.44 2.77 4.72
N LEU A 64 31.68 1.49 4.39
CA LEU A 64 31.66 0.40 5.37
C LEU A 64 32.87 0.42 6.31
N SER A 65 34.05 0.81 5.81
CA SER A 65 35.26 0.95 6.63
C SER A 65 35.26 2.21 7.49
N GLY A 66 34.36 3.17 7.21
CA GLY A 66 34.29 4.46 7.90
C GLY A 66 35.33 5.47 7.42
N GLU A 67 36.09 5.16 6.37
CA GLU A 67 36.99 6.12 5.71
C GLU A 67 36.23 7.22 4.97
N LYS A 68 34.96 6.96 4.65
CA LYS A 68 34.04 7.92 4.03
C LYS A 68 32.73 8.00 4.81
N SER A 69 32.30 9.23 5.10
CA SER A 69 31.05 9.50 5.80
C SER A 69 29.94 9.92 4.84
N VAL A 70 28.70 9.59 5.20
CA VAL A 70 27.52 10.10 4.51
C VAL A 70 27.39 11.60 4.80
N PRO A 71 27.18 12.47 3.80
CA PRO A 71 26.92 13.89 4.00
C PRO A 71 25.67 14.12 4.86
N GLU A 72 25.65 15.19 5.66
CA GLU A 72 24.52 15.50 6.57
C GLU A 72 23.17 15.69 5.85
N ASP A 73 23.20 15.95 4.54
CA ASP A 73 22.01 16.22 3.70
C ASP A 73 21.27 14.95 3.21
N ILE A 74 21.70 13.75 3.60
CA ILE A 74 21.08 12.47 3.21
C ILE A 74 20.45 11.82 4.45
N HIS A 75 19.13 11.59 4.44
CA HIS A 75 18.34 11.10 5.58
C HIS A 75 17.73 9.71 5.37
#